data_AF-X1HM24-F1
#
_entry.id   AF-X1HM24-F1
#
_cell.length_a   1.000
_cell.length_b   1.000
_cell.length_c   1.000
_cell.angle_alpha   90.00
_cell.angle_beta   90.00
_cell.angle_gamma   90.00
#
_symmetry.space_group_name_H-M   'P 1'
#
loop_
_entity.id
_entity.type
_entity.pdbx_description
1 polymer ?
#
loop_
_entity_poly.entity_id
_entity_poly.type
_entity_poly.pdbx_seq_one_letter_code
_entity_poly.pdbx_strand_id
1 'polypeptide(L)'
;EYEKSIELYKKAVELNPDYAAAHSNLGIAYKRTKRINEAVKHFKRAAEIDRKAPISEIKKIRMKTKTKSNIIFFILILVGLIILWFLLKK
;
A
#
# COMPACT_ATOMS: atom_id res chain seq x y z
N GLU A 1 5.30 2.00 33.73
CA GLU A 1 5.77 1.11 32.63
C GLU A 1 5.17 1.51 31.28
N TYR A 2 3.86 1.80 31.22
CA TYR A 2 3.19 2.23 29.99
C TYR A 2 3.74 3.52 29.36
N GLU A 3 4.24 4.46 30.17
CA GLU A 3 4.84 5.71 29.70
C GLU A 3 6.14 5.48 28.92
N LYS A 4 7.01 4.59 29.41
CA LYS A 4 8.22 4.16 28.68
C LYS A 4 7.85 3.45 27.37
N SER A 5 6.79 2.64 27.41
CA SER A 5 6.26 1.98 26.21
C SER A 5 5.74 2.98 25.17
N ILE A 6 5.05 4.03 25.61
CA ILE A 6 4.60 5.13 24.75
C ILE A 6 5.79 5.80 24.08
N GLU A 7 6.87 6.09 24.80
CA GLU A 7 8.08 6.69 24.21
C GLU A 7 8.74 5.79 23.16
N LEU A 8 8.88 4.49 23.45
CA LEU A 8 9.45 3.53 22.50
C LEU A 8 8.61 3.41 21.24
N TYR A 9 7.29 3.30 21.37
CA TYR A 9 6.41 3.21 20.21
C TYR A 9 6.30 4.54 19.45
N LYS A 10 6.43 5.69 20.12
CA LYS A 10 6.56 6.98 19.43
C LYS A 10 7.75 7.01 18.51
N LYS A 11 8.93 6.59 18.99
CA LYS A 11 10.13 6.45 18.15
C LYS A 11 9.91 5.49 16.99
N ALA A 12 9.21 4.38 17.21
CA ALA A 12 8.88 3.44 16.15
C ALA A 12 7.99 4.08 15.05
N VAL A 13 7.03 4.92 15.44
CA VAL A 13 6.18 5.67 14.51
C VAL A 13 6.94 6.82 13.84
N GLU A 14 7.91 7.44 14.51
CA GLU A 14 8.79 8.45 13.91
C GLU A 14 9.69 7.84 12.83
N LEU A 15 10.24 6.65 13.09
CA LEU A 15 11.05 5.89 12.13
C LEU A 15 10.22 5.34 10.98
N ASN A 16 9.00 4.87 11.26
CA ASN A 16 8.07 4.40 10.25
C ASN A 16 6.63 4.85 10.56
N PRO A 17 6.18 5.95 9.94
CA PRO A 17 4.83 6.50 10.13
C PRO A 17 3.69 5.59 9.64
N ASP A 18 4.01 4.56 8.85
CA ASP A 18 3.06 3.58 8.32
C ASP A 18 3.21 2.21 9.01
N TYR A 19 3.82 2.17 10.20
CA TYR A 19 3.90 0.93 10.98
C TYR A 19 2.62 0.70 11.79
N ALA A 20 1.67 -0.03 11.21
CA ALA A 20 0.35 -0.29 11.80
C ALA A 20 0.42 -0.88 13.23
N ALA A 21 1.32 -1.84 13.47
CA ALA A 21 1.46 -2.47 14.78
C ALA A 21 1.93 -1.48 15.86
N ALA A 22 2.85 -0.56 15.54
CA ALA A 22 3.29 0.47 16.47
C ALA A 22 2.16 1.44 16.81
N HIS A 23 1.33 1.82 15.83
CA HIS A 23 0.12 2.60 16.07
C HIS A 23 -0.88 1.87 16.98
N SER A 24 -1.14 0.58 16.74
CA SER A 24 -2.00 -0.23 17.61
C SER A 24 -1.48 -0.31 19.04
N ASN A 25 -0.17 -0.52 19.22
CA ASN A 25 0.43 -0.62 20.54
C ASN A 25 0.46 0.73 21.29
N LEU A 26 0.67 1.85 20.58
CA LEU A 26 0.45 3.21 21.11
C LEU A 26 -0.99 3.40 21.58
N GLY A 27 -1.96 2.94 20.79
CA GLY A 27 -3.37 2.96 21.15
C GLY A 27 -3.66 2.23 22.47
N ILE A 28 -3.10 1.02 22.62
CA ILE A 28 -3.23 0.21 23.84
C ILE A 28 -2.57 0.91 25.03
N ALA A 29 -1.34 1.40 24.86
CA ALA A 29 -0.61 2.06 25.94
C ALA A 29 -1.34 3.33 26.41
N TYR A 30 -1.83 4.16 25.48
CA TYR A 30 -2.64 5.34 25.82
C TYR A 30 -3.97 5.00 26.49
N LYS A 31 -4.64 3.92 26.06
CA LYS A 31 -5.86 3.44 26.73
C LYS A 31 -5.57 3.05 28.18
N ARG A 32 -4.44 2.36 28.43
CA ARG A 32 -4.01 1.93 29.77
C ARG A 32 -3.68 3.12 30.67
N THR A 33 -3.19 4.22 30.11
CA THR A 33 -2.91 5.47 30.84
C THR A 33 -4.10 6.44 30.85
N LYS A 34 -5.31 5.97 30.52
CA LYS A 34 -6.57 6.77 30.46
C LYS A 34 -6.56 7.95 29.47
N ARG A 35 -5.63 7.96 28.51
CA ARG A 35 -5.51 8.96 27.43
C ARG A 35 -6.31 8.53 26.22
N ILE A 36 -7.64 8.56 26.36
CA ILE A 36 -8.56 7.92 25.41
C ILE A 36 -8.53 8.59 24.03
N ASN A 37 -8.40 9.91 23.97
CA ASN A 37 -8.39 10.63 22.70
C ASN A 37 -7.17 10.25 21.84
N GLU A 38 -6.00 10.16 22.46
CA GLU A 38 -4.78 9.71 21.80
C GLU A 38 -4.87 8.24 21.41
N ALA A 39 -5.47 7.40 22.27
CA ALA A 39 -5.69 6.00 21.95
C ALA A 39 -6.52 5.84 20.66
N VAL A 40 -7.65 6.55 20.57
CA VAL A 40 -8.53 6.53 19.39
C VAL A 40 -7.80 7.02 18.15
N LYS A 41 -7.00 8.09 18.26
CA LYS A 41 -6.20 8.61 17.14
C LYS A 41 -5.27 7.55 16.57
N HIS A 42 -4.53 6.85 17.44
CA HIS A 42 -3.57 5.84 17.01
C HIS A 42 -4.25 4.57 16.49
N PHE A 43 -5.36 4.12 17.08
CA PHE A 43 -6.14 3.00 16.53
C PHE A 43 -6.73 3.32 15.14
N LYS A 44 -7.26 4.54 14.94
CA LYS A 44 -7.73 4.98 13.63
C LYS A 44 -6.63 4.94 12.59
N ARG A 45 -5.44 5.44 12.94
CA ARG A 45 -4.29 5.44 12.02
C ARG A 45 -3.85 4.01 11.66
N ALA A 46 -3.80 3.09 12.62
CA ALA A 46 -3.50 1.68 12.34
C ALA A 46 -4.50 1.08 11.33
N ALA A 47 -5.80 1.29 11.53
CA ALA A 47 -6.83 0.80 10.62
C ALA A 47 -6.77 1.43 9.22
N GLU A 48 -6.38 2.70 9.10
CA GLU A 48 -6.15 3.36 7.81
C GLU A 48 -4.97 2.75 7.04
N ILE A 49 -3.87 2.44 7.76
CA ILE A 49 -2.69 1.82 7.17
C ILE A 49 -3.05 0.42 6.68
N ASP A 50 -3.69 -0.40 7.53
CA ASP A 50 -4.11 -1.75 7.17
C ASP A 50 -5.11 -1.76 6.01
N ARG A 51 -5.95 -0.73 5.89
CA ARG A 51 -6.83 -0.56 4.72
C ARG A 51 -6.04 -0.20 3.45
N LYS A 52 -5.01 0.65 3.57
CA LYS A 52 -4.19 1.10 2.43
C LYS A 52 -3.22 0.03 1.94
N ALA A 53 -2.68 -0.79 2.82
CA ALA A 53 -1.74 -1.86 2.49
C ALA A 53 -2.25 -2.77 1.33
N PRO A 54 -3.44 -3.42 1.42
CA PRO A 54 -3.96 -4.26 0.35
C PRO A 54 -4.31 -3.45 -0.90
N ILE A 55 -4.83 -2.22 -0.76
CA ILE A 55 -5.15 -1.36 -1.91
C ILE A 55 -3.88 -1.01 -2.69
N SER A 56 -2.76 -0.76 -2.00
CA SER A 56 -1.48 -0.42 -2.62
C SER A 56 -0.90 -1.59 -3.41
N GLU A 57 -0.94 -2.81 -2.85
CA GLU A 57 -0.47 -4.02 -3.50
C GLU A 57 -1.35 -4.42 -4.70
N ILE A 58 -2.68 -4.39 -4.53
CA ILE A 58 -3.63 -4.65 -5.60
C ILE A 58 -3.45 -3.63 -6.75
N LYS A 59 -3.22 -2.35 -6.43
CA LYS A 59 -2.92 -1.33 -7.45
C LYS A 59 -1.64 -1.65 -8.20
N LYS A 60 -0.56 -2.05 -7.52
CA LYS A 60 0.71 -2.46 -8.16
C LYS A 60 0.50 -3.66 -9.08
N ILE A 61 -0.21 -4.69 -8.61
CA ILE A 61 -0.55 -5.89 -9.40
C ILE A 61 -1.36 -5.48 -10.64
N ARG A 62 -2.43 -4.69 -10.48
CA ARG A 62 -3.26 -4.19 -11.58
C ARG A 62 -2.45 -3.39 -12.60
N MET A 63 -1.54 -2.53 -12.15
CA MET A 63 -0.68 -1.76 -13.04
C MET A 63 0.25 -2.69 -13.83
N LYS A 64 0.91 -3.66 -13.17
CA LYS A 64 1.78 -4.64 -13.82
C LYS A 64 1.04 -5.50 -14.85
N THR A 65 -0.17 -5.97 -14.53
CA THR A 65 -0.99 -6.77 -15.45
C THR A 65 -1.50 -5.94 -16.62
N LYS A 66 -1.95 -4.70 -16.39
CA LYS A 66 -2.36 -3.77 -17.45
C LYS A 66 -1.21 -3.46 -18.41
N THR A 67 -0.01 -3.19 -17.90
CA THR A 67 1.17 -2.95 -18.76
C THR A 67 1.52 -4.16 -19.61
N LYS A 68 1.53 -5.37 -19.02
CA LYS A 68 1.81 -6.60 -19.78
C LYS A 68 0.76 -6.85 -20.87
N SER A 69 -0.52 -6.65 -20.55
CA SER A 69 -1.63 -6.77 -21.51
C SER A 69 -1.48 -5.77 -22.67
N ASN A 70 -1.18 -4.50 -22.36
CA ASN A 70 -0.94 -3.48 -23.37
C ASN A 70 0.22 -3.83 -24.31
N ILE A 71 1.34 -4.32 -23.77
CA ILE A 71 2.50 -4.72 -24.60
C ILE A 71 2.12 -5.83 -25.59
N ILE A 72 1.40 -6.86 -25.12
CA ILE A 72 0.95 -7.95 -25.99
C ILE A 72 0.02 -7.42 -27.10
N PHE A 73 -0.91 -6.53 -26.74
CA PHE A 73 -1.82 -5.90 -27.70
C PHE A 73 -1.07 -5.14 -28.81
N PHE A 74 -0.05 -4.34 -28.46
CA PHE A 74 0.78 -3.63 -29.45
C PHE A 74 1.56 -4.58 -30.37
N ILE A 75 2.10 -5.68 -29.82
CA ILE A 75 2.82 -6.69 -30.62
C ILE A 75 1.90 -7.34 -31.65
N LEU A 76 0.67 -7.70 -31.27
CA LEU A 76 -0.30 -8.31 -32.19
C LEU A 76 -0.69 -7.37 -33.33
N ILE A 77 -0.87 -6.07 -33.05
CA ILE A 77 -1.13 -5.06 -34.08
C ILE A 77 0.05 -4.97 -35.05
N LEU A 78 1.27 -4.89 -34.53
CA LEU A 78 2.47 -4.77 -35.35
C LEU A 78 2.63 -5.97 -36.30
N VAL A 79 2.42 -7.19 -35.81
CA VAL A 79 2.46 -8.42 -36.61
C VAL A 79 1.41 -8.38 -37.72
N GLY A 80 0.18 -7.94 -37.41
CA GLY A 80 -0.87 -7.77 -38.41
C GLY A 80 -0.51 -6.78 -39.52
N LEU A 81 0.09 -5.65 -39.16
CA LEU A 81 0.56 -4.64 -40.13
C LEU A 81 1.67 -5.18 -41.04
N ILE A 82 2.61 -5.97 -40.49
CA ILE A 82 3.69 -6.60 -41.27
C ILE A 82 3.11 -7.59 -42.29
N ILE A 83 2.15 -8.43 -41.87
CA ILE A 83 1.48 -9.39 -42.75
C ILE A 83 0.72 -8.65 -43.86
N LEU A 84 -0.04 -7.61 -43.50
CA LEU A 84 -0.79 -6.79 -44.46
C LEU A 84 0.14 -6.12 -45.49
N TRP A 85 1.25 -5.56 -45.05
CA TRP A 85 2.25 -4.97 -45.92
C TRP A 85 2.82 -5.98 -46.93
N PHE A 86 3.06 -7.21 -46.49
CA PHE A 86 3.55 -8.28 -47.37
C PHE A 86 2.49 -8.71 -48.40
N LEU A 87 1.21 -8.74 -48.01
CA LEU A 87 0.10 -9.01 -48.93
C LEU A 87 -0.08 -7.92 -49.99
N LEU A 88 0.16 -6.65 -49.65
CA LEU A 88 0.05 -5.53 -50.60
C LEU A 88 1.24 -5.42 -51.57
N LYS A 89 2.38 -6.04 -51.25
CA LYS A 89 3.58 -6.07 -52.11
C LYS A 89 3.62 -7.25 -53.09
N LYS A 90 2.66 -8.16 -53.00
CA LYS A 90 2.49 -9.30 -53.92
C LYS A 90 1.43 -8.96 -54.96
#